data_AF-A0A072U617-F1
#
_entry.id   AF-A0A072U617-F1
#
_cell.length_a   1.000
_cell.length_b   1.000
_cell.length_c   1.000
_cell.angle_alpha   90.00
_cell.angle_beta   90.00
_cell.angle_gamma   90.00
#
_symmetry.space_group_name_H-M   'P 1'
#
loop_
_entity.id
_entity.type
_entity.pdbx_description
1 polymer ?
#
loop_
_entity_poly.entity_id
_entity_poly.type
_entity_poly.pdbx_seq_one_letter_code
_entity_poly.pdbx_strand_id
1 'polypeptide(L)'
;MIQKNSVNSEQPASIAIWIKPGLGRYKCNIDTAFSESTNLVGIGMCIRDENGHFVLARTDYFSPICEVHIREALGLLSAMDWAHLLQLGTVDFEMDAKRVVDSFHSRHNEVTEFGNIIDNCKSLF
;
A
#
# COMPACT_ATOMS: atom_id res chain seq x y z
N MET A 1 -25.35 38.78 9.03
CA MET A 1 -24.33 37.95 8.36
C MET A 1 -24.49 36.54 8.92
N ILE A 2 -25.03 35.60 8.13
CA ILE A 2 -25.48 34.28 8.59
C ILE A 2 -24.28 33.35 8.68
N GLN A 3 -24.04 32.74 9.85
CA GLN A 3 -23.07 31.66 10.01
C GLN A 3 -23.58 30.42 9.28
N LYS A 4 -22.82 29.95 8.29
CA LYS A 4 -23.03 28.63 7.68
C LYS A 4 -22.40 27.58 8.59
N ASN A 5 -23.24 26.77 9.22
CA ASN A 5 -22.81 25.53 9.86
C ASN A 5 -22.38 24.54 8.77
N SER A 6 -21.09 24.23 8.71
CA SER A 6 -20.56 23.12 7.91
C SER A 6 -21.01 21.82 8.55
N VAL A 7 -21.87 21.08 7.85
CA VAL A 7 -22.23 19.72 8.22
C VAL A 7 -21.01 18.83 7.98
N ASN A 8 -20.30 18.43 9.04
CA ASN A 8 -19.37 17.32 8.98
C ASN A 8 -20.20 16.05 8.76
N SER A 9 -20.29 15.60 7.51
CA SER A 9 -20.72 14.24 7.22
C SER A 9 -19.58 13.29 7.61
N GLU A 10 -19.52 12.89 8.88
CA GLU A 10 -18.74 11.73 9.27
C GLU A 10 -19.33 10.51 8.54
N GLN A 11 -18.61 10.04 7.51
CA GLN A 11 -18.92 8.77 6.87
C GLN A 11 -18.77 7.68 7.94
N PRO A 12 -19.77 6.80 8.15
CA PRO A 12 -19.63 5.71 9.10
C PRO A 12 -18.40 4.89 8.71
N ALA A 13 -17.47 4.71 9.65
CA ALA A 13 -16.30 3.87 9.44
C ALA A 13 -16.76 2.47 9.07
N SER A 14 -16.59 2.09 7.80
CA SER A 14 -16.83 0.73 7.35
C SER A 14 -15.88 -0.17 8.12
N ILE A 15 -16.41 -1.15 8.85
CA ILE A 15 -15.59 -2.16 9.51
C ILE A 15 -14.86 -2.92 8.40
N ALA A 16 -13.55 -2.70 8.28
CA ALA A 16 -12.70 -3.43 7.36
C ALA A 16 -12.47 -4.83 7.93
N ILE A 17 -13.20 -5.81 7.39
CA ILE A 17 -13.01 -7.23 7.72
C ILE A 17 -12.02 -7.80 6.72
N TRP A 18 -10.96 -8.47 7.21
CA TRP A 18 -10.03 -9.16 6.34
C TRP A 18 -10.74 -10.33 5.63
N ILE A 19 -10.57 -10.42 4.31
CA ILE A 19 -11.16 -11.46 3.47
C ILE A 19 -10.03 -12.14 2.71
N LYS A 20 -10.03 -13.47 2.67
CA LYS A 20 -9.06 -14.23 1.88
C LYS A 20 -9.16 -13.89 0.39
N PRO A 21 -8.07 -14.00 -0.39
CA PRO A 21 -8.11 -13.70 -1.82
C PRO A 21 -9.02 -14.67 -2.59
N GLY A 22 -9.39 -14.28 -3.81
CA GLY A 22 -10.18 -15.12 -4.70
C GLY A 22 -9.43 -16.39 -5.16
N LEU A 23 -10.16 -17.34 -5.73
CA LEU A 23 -9.59 -18.59 -6.27
C LEU A 23 -8.45 -18.28 -7.27
N GLY A 24 -7.33 -18.99 -7.14
CA GLY A 24 -6.13 -18.86 -7.97
C GLY A 24 -5.33 -17.58 -7.74
N ARG A 25 -5.65 -16.80 -6.69
CA ARG A 25 -4.97 -15.54 -6.37
C ARG A 25 -4.19 -15.65 -5.07
N TYR A 26 -3.19 -14.78 -4.96
CA TYR A 26 -2.50 -14.51 -3.69
C TYR A 26 -2.96 -13.18 -3.12
N LYS A 27 -2.79 -12.99 -1.81
CA LYS A 27 -2.92 -11.68 -1.17
C LYS A 27 -1.59 -11.30 -0.54
N CYS A 28 -1.13 -10.08 -0.79
CA CYS A 28 0.06 -9.51 -0.15
C CYS A 28 -0.36 -8.37 0.77
N ASN A 29 -0.22 -8.56 2.08
CA ASN A 29 -0.40 -7.52 3.08
C ASN A 29 0.92 -6.74 3.24
N ILE A 30 0.83 -5.41 3.26
CA ILE A 30 1.98 -4.50 3.30
C ILE A 30 1.80 -3.52 4.45
N ASP A 31 2.86 -3.25 5.19
CA ASP A 31 2.92 -2.23 6.24
C ASP A 31 4.31 -1.58 6.27
N THR A 32 4.40 -0.29 6.63
CA THR A 32 5.70 0.38 6.81
C THR A 32 5.87 0.93 8.22
N ALA A 33 7.07 0.74 8.76
CA ALA A 33 7.48 1.27 10.04
C ALA A 33 8.76 2.08 9.89
N PHE A 34 8.99 3.07 10.75
CA PHE A 34 10.20 3.88 10.72
C PHE A 34 10.81 4.03 12.11
N SER A 35 12.11 4.30 12.15
CA SER A 35 12.88 4.49 13.38
C SER A 35 13.77 5.71 13.24
N GLU A 36 13.40 6.80 13.92
CA GLU A 36 14.16 8.07 13.90
C GLU A 36 15.60 7.92 14.40
N SER A 37 15.82 7.04 15.39
CA SER A 37 17.15 6.81 15.97
C SER A 37 18.13 6.17 14.98
N THR A 38 17.62 5.38 14.04
CA THR A 38 18.42 4.72 13.00
C THR A 38 18.27 5.37 11.63
N ASN A 39 17.35 6.33 11.48
CA ASN A 39 16.95 6.92 10.21
C ASN A 39 16.61 5.87 9.12
N LEU A 40 15.92 4.81 9.54
CA LEU A 40 15.53 3.70 8.67
C LEU A 40 14.01 3.61 8.55
N VAL A 41 13.56 3.17 7.39
CA VAL A 41 12.22 2.66 7.13
C VAL A 41 12.30 1.16 6.88
N GLY A 42 11.46 0.39 7.55
CA GLY A 42 11.21 -1.02 7.27
C GLY A 42 9.88 -1.20 6.55
N ILE A 43 9.85 -2.10 5.57
CA ILE A 43 8.66 -2.51 4.82
C ILE A 43 8.39 -3.97 5.17
N GLY A 44 7.28 -4.25 5.84
CA GLY A 44 6.81 -5.60 6.11
C GLY A 44 5.85 -6.07 5.01
N MET A 45 6.08 -7.28 4.49
CA MET A 45 5.21 -7.89 3.47
C MET A 45 4.88 -9.34 3.83
N CYS A 46 3.62 -9.74 3.67
CA CYS A 46 3.14 -11.08 3.96
C CYS A 46 2.22 -11.60 2.85
N ILE A 47 2.63 -12.70 2.22
CA ILE A 47 1.88 -13.35 1.14
C ILE A 47 1.07 -14.52 1.71
N ARG A 48 -0.20 -14.57 1.32
CA ARG A 48 -1.14 -15.65 1.63
C ARG A 48 -1.78 -16.21 0.36
N ASP A 49 -2.10 -17.50 0.37
CA ASP A 49 -2.76 -18.20 -0.74
C ASP A 49 -4.29 -17.96 -0.76
N GLU A 50 -4.99 -18.56 -1.73
CA GLU A 50 -6.45 -18.53 -1.91
C GLU A 50 -7.26 -19.09 -0.72
N ASN A 51 -6.61 -19.84 0.17
CA ASN A 51 -7.21 -20.35 1.40
C ASN A 51 -6.92 -19.43 2.60
N GLY A 52 -6.12 -18.38 2.40
CA GLY A 52 -5.66 -17.46 3.42
C GLY A 52 -4.49 -18.00 4.24
N HIS A 53 -3.91 -19.13 3.85
CA HIS A 53 -2.75 -19.70 4.52
C HIS A 53 -1.52 -18.85 4.24
N PHE A 54 -0.66 -18.74 5.23
CA PHE A 54 0.64 -18.13 5.08
C PHE A 54 1.49 -18.89 4.05
N VAL A 55 2.16 -18.16 3.17
CA VAL A 55 3.07 -18.72 2.15
C VAL A 55 4.49 -18.20 2.38
N LEU A 56 4.67 -16.88 2.36
CA LEU A 56 5.97 -16.21 2.49
C LEU A 56 5.82 -14.87 3.21
N ALA A 57 6.87 -14.44 3.90
CA ALA A 57 7.01 -13.07 4.39
C ALA A 57 8.40 -12.52 4.06
N ARG A 58 8.48 -11.21 3.92
CA ARG A 58 9.72 -10.50 3.65
C ARG A 58 9.72 -9.17 4.41
N THR A 59 10.92 -8.74 4.80
CA THR A 59 11.14 -7.38 5.27
C THR A 59 12.21 -6.75 4.40
N ASP A 60 11.89 -5.59 3.83
CA ASP A 60 12.85 -4.73 3.14
C ASP A 60 13.12 -3.46 3.96
N TYR A 61 14.21 -2.78 3.66
CA TYR A 61 14.62 -1.57 4.37
C TYR A 61 15.17 -0.53 3.42
N PHE A 62 14.95 0.75 3.73
CA PHE A 62 15.61 1.85 3.05
C PHE A 62 15.85 3.04 3.99
N SER A 63 16.65 3.99 3.52
CA SER A 63 17.07 5.19 4.24
C SER A 63 17.30 6.32 3.21
N PRO A 64 17.07 7.60 3.55
CA PRO A 64 16.59 8.13 4.84
C PRO A 64 15.09 7.94 5.06
N ILE A 65 14.60 8.28 6.27
CA ILE A 65 13.17 8.45 6.50
C ILE A 65 12.64 9.54 5.59
N CYS A 66 11.52 9.26 4.93
CA CYS A 66 10.79 10.19 4.08
C CYS A 66 9.35 10.38 4.58
N GLU A 67 8.61 11.26 3.90
CA GLU A 67 7.21 11.51 4.21
C GLU A 67 6.38 10.23 4.12
N VAL A 68 5.36 10.12 4.99
CA VAL A 68 4.58 8.89 5.16
C VAL A 68 4.08 8.32 3.84
N HIS A 69 3.51 9.17 3.00
CA HIS A 69 2.95 8.71 1.72
C HIS A 69 4.01 8.26 0.71
N ILE A 70 5.23 8.80 0.77
CA ILE A 70 6.36 8.36 -0.06
C ILE A 70 6.79 6.97 0.38
N ARG A 71 7.03 6.76 1.68
CA ARG A 71 7.44 5.44 2.17
C ARG A 71 6.39 4.35 1.97
N GLU A 72 5.12 4.67 2.14
CA GLU A 72 4.02 3.74 1.87
C GLU A 72 3.97 3.37 0.39
N ALA A 73 4.12 4.35 -0.52
CA ALA A 73 4.18 4.09 -1.96
C ALA A 73 5.40 3.25 -2.36
N LEU A 74 6.56 3.48 -1.73
CA LEU A 74 7.74 2.64 -1.90
C LEU A 74 7.50 1.23 -1.33
N GLY A 75 6.75 1.10 -0.24
CA GLY A 75 6.31 -0.19 0.29
C GLY A 75 5.47 -0.97 -0.72
N LEU A 76 4.52 -0.30 -1.38
CA LEU A 76 3.74 -0.90 -2.47
C LEU A 76 4.63 -1.33 -3.65
N LEU A 77 5.54 -0.45 -4.08
CA LEU A 77 6.46 -0.75 -5.18
C LEU A 77 7.34 -1.98 -4.86
N SER A 78 7.90 -2.06 -3.65
CA SER A 78 8.72 -3.19 -3.20
C SER A 78 7.93 -4.50 -3.21
N ALA A 79 6.67 -4.47 -2.79
CA ALA A 79 5.80 -5.64 -2.80
C ALA A 79 5.44 -6.10 -4.22
N MET A 80 5.22 -5.16 -5.14
CA MET A 80 4.97 -5.43 -6.55
C MET A 80 6.18 -6.07 -7.24
N ASP A 81 7.37 -5.50 -7.02
CA ASP A 81 8.63 -6.07 -7.52
C ASP A 81 8.88 -7.47 -6.96
N TRP A 82 8.59 -7.67 -5.67
CA TRP A 82 8.75 -8.99 -5.04
C TRP A 82 7.76 -10.02 -5.60
N ALA A 83 6.49 -9.65 -5.81
CA ALA A 83 5.50 -10.52 -6.45
C ALA A 83 5.90 -10.88 -7.89
N HIS A 84 6.42 -9.91 -8.65
CA HIS A 84 6.93 -10.13 -10.00
C HIS A 84 8.14 -11.07 -10.01
N LEU A 85 9.11 -10.88 -9.11
CA LEU A 85 10.28 -11.73 -8.95
C LEU A 85 9.91 -13.19 -8.63
N LEU A 86 8.90 -13.38 -7.77
CA LEU A 86 8.37 -14.69 -7.42
C LEU A 86 7.52 -15.31 -8.53
N GLN A 87 7.26 -14.58 -9.62
CA GLN A 87 6.37 -14.97 -10.72
C GLN A 87 4.99 -15.39 -10.20
N LEU A 88 4.51 -14.70 -9.16
CA LEU A 88 3.14 -14.88 -8.72
C LEU A 88 2.23 -14.38 -9.84
N GLY A 89 1.16 -15.13 -10.11
CA GLY A 89 0.12 -14.69 -11.03
C GLY A 89 -0.63 -13.48 -10.48
N THR A 90 -1.95 -13.57 -10.37
CA THR A 90 -2.71 -12.42 -9.89
C THR A 90 -2.61 -12.26 -8.37
N VAL A 91 -2.23 -11.07 -7.91
CA VAL A 91 -2.05 -10.74 -6.48
C VAL A 91 -2.98 -9.60 -6.08
N ASP A 92 -3.64 -9.75 -4.94
CA ASP A 92 -4.38 -8.71 -4.24
C ASP A 92 -3.45 -8.01 -3.24
N PHE A 93 -3.06 -6.77 -3.49
CA PHE A 93 -2.28 -5.98 -2.54
C PHE A 93 -3.20 -5.25 -1.56
N GLU A 94 -2.87 -5.32 -0.28
CA GLU A 94 -3.63 -4.69 0.80
C GLU A 94 -2.70 -3.93 1.73
N MET A 95 -2.97 -2.64 1.92
CA MET A 95 -2.19 -1.73 2.75
C MET A 95 -3.13 -0.74 3.45
N ASP A 96 -2.72 -0.19 4.59
CA ASP A 96 -3.48 0.77 5.38
C ASP A 96 -3.26 2.24 4.97
N ALA A 97 -2.55 2.47 3.85
CA ALA A 97 -2.27 3.78 3.30
C ALA A 97 -3.33 4.26 2.28
N LYS A 98 -4.49 4.73 2.77
CA LYS A 98 -5.61 5.20 1.91
C LYS A 98 -5.19 6.16 0.79
N ARG A 99 -4.28 7.10 1.06
CA ARG A 99 -3.79 8.05 0.03
C ARG A 99 -3.09 7.34 -1.12
N VAL A 100 -2.27 6.34 -0.83
CA VAL A 100 -1.58 5.53 -1.85
C VAL A 100 -2.60 4.76 -2.68
N VAL A 101 -3.55 4.10 -2.01
CA VAL A 101 -4.62 3.34 -2.66
C VAL A 101 -5.47 4.23 -3.57
N ASP A 102 -5.92 5.39 -3.08
CA ASP A 102 -6.74 6.32 -3.86
C ASP A 102 -5.95 6.86 -5.07
N SER A 103 -4.68 7.23 -4.89
CA SER A 103 -3.81 7.72 -5.97
C SER A 103 -3.50 6.66 -7.02
N PHE A 104 -3.29 5.41 -6.60
CA PHE A 104 -3.08 4.27 -7.50
C PHE A 104 -4.29 4.03 -8.42
N HIS A 105 -5.51 4.19 -7.91
CA HIS A 105 -6.73 4.05 -8.71
C HIS A 105 -7.13 5.34 -9.45
N SER A 106 -6.48 6.46 -9.15
CA SER A 106 -6.78 7.73 -9.80
C SER A 106 -6.23 7.80 -11.22
N ARG A 107 -6.94 8.53 -12.10
CA ARG A 107 -6.48 8.88 -13.45
C ARG A 107 -5.71 10.20 -13.52
N HIS A 108 -5.48 10.83 -12.37
CA HIS A 108 -4.81 12.11 -12.31
C HIS A 108 -3.29 11.89 -12.25
N ASN A 109 -2.56 12.55 -13.14
CA ASN A 109 -1.10 12.50 -13.13
C ASN A 109 -0.61 13.65 -12.25
N GLU A 110 -0.01 13.30 -11.12
CA GLU A 110 0.62 14.27 -10.22
C GLU A 110 2.11 14.37 -10.56
N VAL A 111 2.61 15.56 -10.86
CA VAL A 111 4.03 15.77 -11.21
C VAL A 111 4.85 16.01 -9.94
N THR A 112 4.87 15.01 -9.06
CA THR A 112 5.62 15.00 -7.80
C THR A 112 6.43 13.71 -7.65
N GLU A 113 7.36 13.65 -6.71
CA GLU A 113 8.08 12.41 -6.37
C GLU A 113 7.11 11.27 -6.06
N PHE A 114 6.08 11.55 -5.27
CA PHE A 114 5.00 10.62 -4.98
C PHE A 114 4.30 10.13 -6.25
N GLY A 115 3.90 11.07 -7.12
CA GLY A 115 3.23 10.73 -8.39
C GLY A 115 4.08 9.81 -9.27
N ASN A 116 5.39 10.06 -9.36
CA ASN A 116 6.31 9.20 -10.11
C ASN A 116 6.38 7.78 -9.53
N ILE A 117 6.38 7.63 -8.20
CA ILE A 117 6.38 6.30 -7.56
C ILE A 117 5.06 5.56 -7.83
N ILE A 118 3.93 6.27 -7.76
CA ILE A 118 2.61 5.71 -8.09
C ILE A 118 2.55 5.27 -9.55
N ASP A 119 3.09 6.08 -10.47
CA ASP A 119 3.15 5.75 -11.89
C ASP A 119 4.04 4.53 -12.16
N ASN A 120 5.15 4.39 -11.44
CA ASN A 120 5.96 3.16 -11.48
C ASN A 120 5.15 1.94 -11.01
N CYS A 121 4.40 2.06 -9.91
CA CYS A 121 3.54 0.97 -9.44
C CYS A 121 2.50 0.57 -10.50
N LYS A 122 1.85 1.56 -11.14
CA LYS A 122 0.87 1.33 -12.21
C LYS A 122 1.51 0.72 -13.47
N SER A 123 2.79 0.94 -13.71
CA SER A 123 3.48 0.36 -14.87
C SER A 123 3.76 -1.14 -14.73
N LEU A 124 3.74 -1.66 -13.50
CA LEU A 124 3.97 -3.08 -13.20
C LEU A 124 2.70 -3.94 -13.30
N PHE A 125 1.51 -3.33 -13.29
CA PHE A 125 0.21 -4.03 -13.25
C PHE A 125 -0.89 -3.33 -14.05
#